data_AF-A0A9J5YLI4-F1
#
_entry.id   AF-A0A9J5YLI4-F1
#
_cell.length_a   1.000
_cell.length_b   1.000
_cell.length_c   1.000
_cell.angle_alpha   90.00
_cell.angle_beta   90.00
_cell.angle_gamma   90.00
#
_symmetry.space_group_name_H-M   'P 1'
#
loop_
_entity.id
_entity.type
_entity.pdbx_description
1 polymer ?
#
loop_
_entity_poly.entity_id
_entity_poly.type
_entity_poly.pdbx_seq_one_letter_code
_entity_poly.pdbx_strand_id
1 'polypeptide(L)' 'MNAFLGGFAANLVNDPIWVMNIVPIEAKVNTLGAIYERELIGTYQNWCEAMSTYPRTYDLIHSDSVFTLYEN' A
#
# COMPACT_ATOMS: atom_id res chain seq x y z
N MET A 1 -5.75 1.42 -4.12
CA MET A 1 -4.61 0.48 -4.23
C MET A 1 -4.54 -0.30 -2.94
N ASN A 2 -4.63 -1.64 -3.00
CA ASN A 2 -4.41 -2.50 -1.85
C ASN A 2 -3.09 -3.25 -2.04
N ALA A 3 -2.15 -3.08 -1.12
CA ALA A 3 -0.86 -3.76 -1.17
C ALA A 3 -0.97 -5.26 -0.85
N PHE A 4 -2.11 -5.73 -0.34
CA PHE A 4 -2.31 -7.11 0.10
C PHE A 4 -1.15 -7.56 0.99
N LEU A 5 -0.32 -8.50 0.55
CA LEU A 5 0.82 -9.03 1.29
C LEU A 5 2.16 -8.38 0.93
N GLY A 6 2.16 -7.23 0.26
CA GLY A 6 3.37 -6.50 -0.14
C GLY A 6 4.15 -7.15 -1.30
N GLY A 7 3.47 -7.92 -2.16
CA GLY A 7 4.11 -8.67 -3.25
C GLY A 7 4.85 -7.79 -4.26
N PHE A 8 4.30 -6.61 -4.59
CA PHE A 8 4.95 -5.65 -5.48
C PHE A 8 6.29 -5.14 -4.89
N ALA A 9 6.30 -4.75 -3.62
CA ALA A 9 7.51 -4.34 -2.92
C ALA A 9 8.53 -5.48 -2.80
N ALA A 10 8.06 -6.70 -2.54
CA ALA A 10 8.92 -7.88 -2.41
C ALA A 10 9.68 -8.23 -3.70
N ASN A 11 9.08 -7.97 -4.87
CA ASN A 11 9.73 -8.21 -6.16
C ASN A 11 10.88 -7.19 -6.42
N LEU A 12 10.71 -5.96 -5.92
CA LEU A 12 11.62 -4.84 -6.12
C LEU A 12 12.67 -4.69 -5.00
N VAL A 13 12.76 -5.65 -4.08
CA VAL A 13 13.63 -5.54 -2.89
C VAL A 13 15.13 -5.45 -3.21
N ASN A 14 15.53 -5.97 -4.38
CA ASN A 14 16.93 -5.92 -4.84
C ASN A 14 17.24 -4.68 -5.68
N ASP A 15 16.22 -3.88 -6.02
CA ASP A 15 16.38 -2.67 -6.80
C ASP A 15 16.63 -1.47 -5.86
N PRO A 16 17.33 -0.41 -6.32
CA PRO A 16 17.64 0.76 -5.50
C PRO A 16 16.42 1.71 -5.36
N ILE A 17 15.26 1.16 -5.03
CA ILE A 17 13.99 1.88 -4.87
C ILE A 17 13.29 1.45 -3.58
N TRP A 18 12.49 2.34 -3.02
CA TRP A 18 11.66 2.04 -1.86
C TRP A 18 10.20 2.04 -2.28
N VAL A 19 9.41 1.15 -1.68
CA VAL A 19 7.98 1.00 -1.97
C VAL A 19 7.18 1.19 -0.70
N MET A 20 6.27 2.18 -0.70
CA MET A 20 5.29 2.34 0.36
C MET A 20 4.10 1.41 0.13
N ASN A 21 3.93 0.41 0.99
CA ASN A 21 2.76 -0.47 0.90
C ASN A 21 1.54 0.19 1.56
N ILE A 22 0.47 0.37 0.79
CA ILE A 22 -0.78 0.96 1.30
C ILE A 22 -1.82 -0.12 1.54
N VAL A 23 -2.33 -0.20 2.77
CA VAL A 23 -3.48 -1.03 3.12
C VAL A 23 -4.70 -0.10 3.31
N PRO A 24 -5.70 -0.15 2.42
CA PRO A 24 -6.92 0.66 2.53
C PRO A 24 -7.66 0.39 3.83
N ILE A 25 -8.23 1.42 4.44
CA ILE A 25 -9.04 1.26 5.66
C ILE A 25 -10.32 0.46 5.39
N GLU A 26 -10.77 0.44 4.13
CA GLU A 26 -11.96 -0.28 3.64
C GLU A 26 -11.66 -1.75 3.34
N ALA A 27 -10.40 -2.18 3.41
CA ALA A 27 -10.04 -3.57 3.17
C ALA A 27 -10.67 -4.48 4.24
N LYS A 28 -11.43 -5.49 3.80
CA LYS A 28 -12.08 -6.49 4.70
C LYS A 28 -11.08 -7.24 5.57
N VAL A 29 -9.85 -7.43 5.07
CA VAL A 29 -8.77 -8.12 5.77
C VAL A 29 -7.60 -7.17 5.93
N ASN A 30 -7.17 -6.99 7.17
CA ASN A 30 -6.01 -6.20 7.49
C ASN A 30 -4.73 -7.02 7.33
N THR A 31 -3.90 -6.64 6.37
CA THR A 31 -2.65 -7.32 6.03
C THR A 31 -1.40 -6.55 6.44
N LEU A 32 -1.53 -5.39 7.10
CA LEU A 32 -0.38 -4.55 7.44
C LEU A 32 0.60 -5.25 8.38
N GLY A 33 0.10 -6.06 9.32
CA GLY A 33 0.94 -6.87 10.19
C GLY A 33 1.84 -7.84 9.42
N ALA A 34 1.27 -8.55 8.44
CA ALA A 34 2.02 -9.47 7.58
C ALA A 34 3.05 -8.75 6.70
N ILE A 35 2.79 -7.49 6.30
CA ILE A 35 3.76 -6.66 5.58
C ILE A 35 4.96 -6.34 6.48
N TYR A 36 4.73 -5.96 7.73
CA TYR A 36 5.81 -5.67 8.68
C TYR A 36 6.62 -6.91 9.08
N GLU A 37 5.99 -8.07 9.22
CA GLU A 37 6.70 -9.35 9.46
C GLU A 37 7.66 -9.72 8.31
N ARG A 38 7.46 -9.15 7.12
CA ARG A 38 8.33 -9.32 5.94
C ARG A 38 9.37 -8.21 5.82
N GLU A 39 9.54 -7.39 6.86
CA GLU A 39 10.46 -6.24 6.91
C GLU A 39 10.16 -5.15 5.85
N LEU A 40 8.93 -5.12 5.34
CA LEU A 40 8.49 -4.13 4.37
C LEU A 40 7.81 -2.95 5.07
N ILE A 41 7.99 -1.74 4.54
CA ILE A 41 7.31 -0.54 5.05
C ILE A 41 5.89 -0.44 4.50
N GLY A 42 4.97 0.06 5.31
CA GLY A 42 3.60 0.29 4.89
C GLY A 42 2.81 1.18 5.85
N THR A 43 1.61 1.56 5.45
CA THR A 43 0.68 2.35 6.26
C THR A 43 -0.77 2.06 5.86
N TYR A 44 -1.70 2.40 6.76
CA TYR A 44 -3.09 2.56 6.37
C TYR A 44 -3.27 3.90 5.64
N GLN A 45 -4.17 3.92 4.66
CA GLN A 45 -4.62 5.16 4.02
C GLN A 45 -6.07 5.03 3.56
N ASN A 46 -6.88 6.05 3.83
CA ASN A 46 -8.15 6.25 3.15
C ASN A 46 -7.89 6.92 1.79
N TRP A 47 -8.26 6.27 0.68
CA TRP A 47 -8.04 6.83 -0.66
C TRP A 47 -8.89 8.07 -0.96
N CYS A 48 -9.97 8.29 -0.20
CA CYS A 48 -10.80 9.48 -0.27
C CYS A 48 -10.25 10.65 0.57
N GLU A 49 -9.18 10.43 1.34
CA GLU A 49 -8.52 11.47 2.14
C GLU A 49 -7.09 11.72 1.66
N ALA A 50 -6.63 12.96 1.83
CA ALA A 50 -5.24 13.28 1.61
C ALA A 50 -4.35 12.64 2.69
N MET A 51 -3.10 12.32 2.35
CA MET A 51 -2.13 11.92 3.38
C MET A 51 -1.87 13.07 4.35
N SER A 52 -1.97 12.78 5.65
CA SER A 52 -1.83 13.80 6.70
C SER A 52 -0.41 14.38 6.83
N THR A 53 0.60 13.70 6.28
CA THR A 53 1.98 14.20 6.17
C THR A 53 2.23 14.71 4.75
N TYR A 54 2.08 16.03 4.61
CA TYR A 54 2.30 16.82 3.39
C TYR A 54 3.72 16.67 2.82
N PRO A 55 3.86 16.81 1.49
CA PRO A 55 3.56 15.78 0.50
C PRO A 55 4.73 14.80 0.38
N ARG A 56 4.49 13.49 0.54
CA ARG A 56 5.41 12.52 -0.09
C ARG A 56 5.12 12.49 -1.58
N THR A 57 6.04 13.05 -2.36
CA THR A 57 6.04 12.89 -3.81
C THR A 57 6.52 11.48 -4.13
N TYR A 58 5.73 10.74 -4.90
CA TYR A 58 6.09 9.43 -5.41
C TYR A 58 6.34 9.57 -6.91
N ASP A 59 7.42 8.97 -7.40
CA ASP A 59 7.71 8.95 -8.84
C ASP A 59 6.74 8.03 -9.60
N LEU A 60 6.22 7.01 -8.91
CA LEU A 60 5.29 6.02 -9.42
C LEU A 60 4.21 5.71 -8.38
N ILE A 61 2.96 5.63 -8.84
CA ILE A 61 1.85 5.06 -8.08
C ILE A 61 1.32 3.87 -8.88
N HIS A 62 1.44 2.67 -8.31
CA HIS A 62 0.84 1.47 -8.88
C HIS A 62 -0.49 1.21 -8.19
N SER A 63 -1.56 0.95 -8.92
CA SER A 63 -2.84 0.61 -8.31
C SER A 63 -3.57 -0.44 -9.13
N ASP A 64 -4.00 -1.50 -8.46
CA ASP A 64 -4.82 -2.55 -9.05
C ASP A 64 -6.14 -2.69 -8.29
N SER A 65 -7.20 -2.98 -9.04
CA SER A 65 -8.54 -3.33 -8.51
C SER A 65 -9.04 -2.41 -7.38
N VAL A 66 -8.81 -1.10 -7.49
CA VAL A 66 -9.14 -0.15 -6.41
C VAL A 66 -10.64 -0.10 -6.15
N PHE A 67 -11.46 -0.12 -7.21
CA PHE A 67 -12.92 -0.01 -7.10
C PHE A 67 -13.58 -1.25 -6.51
N THR A 68 -12.95 -2.43 -6.60
CA THR A 68 -13.50 -3.67 -6.02
C THR A 68 -13.50 -3.66 -4.49
N LEU A 69 -12.82 -2.70 -3.85
CA LEU A 69 -12.90 -2.48 -2.41
C LEU A 69 -14.21 -1.80 -1.99
N TYR A 70 -14.86 -1.09 -2.92
CA TYR A 70 -16.03 -0.25 -2.68
C TYR A 70 -17.31 -0.82 -3.30
N GLU A 71 -17.19 -1.78 -4.21
CA GLU A 71 -18.34 -2.52 -4.76
C GLU A 71 -18.77 -3.64 -3.80
N ASN A 72 -20.07 -3.70 -3.52
CA ASN A 72 -20.71 -4.69 -2.66
C ASN A 72 -20.95 -6.01 -3.37
#